data_AF-A0AAP0DTQ3-F1
#
_entry.id   AF-A0AAP0DTQ3-F1
#
_cell.length_a   1.000
_cell.length_b   1.000
_cell.length_c   1.000
_cell.angle_alpha   90.00
_cell.angle_beta   90.00
_cell.angle_gamma   90.00
#
_symmetry.space_group_name_H-M   'P 1'
#
loop_
_entity.id
_entity.type
_entity.pdbx_description
1 polymer ?
#
loop_
_entity_poly.entity_id
_entity_poly.type
_entity_poly.pdbx_seq_one_letter_code
_entity_poly.pdbx_strand_id
1 'polypeptide(L)'
;MDDGKEVKKKLVDELEEMGFPLARAMRALYHSGNSSLEDAINWIVDHENDPEIDQMPLVPMKIEIEDFEPSSVSEEVKLTAQKLRKKSQKRNNEDDMKSVSRREKERIRVGKELQEAKKIAEENERKRFIALRKAEKEEVNRAREKVRQKLQQDKVERRGRLELPPGNHASLKTSTPVVQENKVVVSTEAGVNLTTKVDLMRECLRSLRRYNKDDDIKVKRAFETLLIYVRNVARNPDEDKFRKIRLSNPAFKERVGVFEQGPKFLELCGFERVEGGKYLFLPRDRFDLSVFESAGNILQSAITNPFFGLLSTEE
;
A
#
# COMPACT_ATOMS: atom_id res chain seq x y z
N MET A 1 51.14 -48.90 16.17
CA MET A 1 52.11 -48.13 15.37
C MET A 1 51.78 -48.46 13.94
N ASP A 2 50.88 -47.69 13.35
CA ASP A 2 50.49 -47.79 11.94
C ASP A 2 51.24 -46.65 11.25
N ASP A 3 52.49 -46.90 10.90
CA ASP A 3 53.27 -45.97 10.09
C ASP A 3 52.63 -45.95 8.71
N GLY A 4 51.89 -44.88 8.41
CA GLY A 4 51.29 -44.64 7.10
C GLY A 4 52.36 -44.62 6.02
N LYS A 5 52.62 -45.79 5.40
CA LYS A 5 53.55 -45.92 4.29
C LYS A 5 52.95 -45.23 3.06
N GLU A 6 53.50 -44.07 2.71
CA GLU A 6 53.12 -43.28 1.53
C GLU A 6 53.69 -43.92 0.25
N VAL A 7 52.95 -43.90 -0.87
CA VAL A 7 53.40 -44.49 -2.15
C VAL A 7 54.01 -43.41 -3.06
N LYS A 8 55.18 -43.69 -3.66
CA LYS A 8 55.86 -42.76 -4.59
C LYS A 8 55.19 -42.77 -5.98
N LYS A 9 54.65 -41.63 -6.41
CA LYS A 9 53.94 -41.52 -7.70
C LYS A 9 54.77 -41.92 -8.93
N LYS A 10 56.06 -41.56 -8.99
CA LYS A 10 56.94 -41.90 -10.12
C LYS A 10 57.01 -43.42 -10.38
N LEU A 11 57.12 -44.22 -9.32
CA LEU A 11 57.15 -45.69 -9.43
C LEU A 11 55.78 -46.28 -9.78
N VAL A 12 54.70 -45.61 -9.38
CA VAL A 12 53.33 -46.00 -9.78
C VAL A 12 53.14 -45.76 -11.27
N ASP A 13 53.55 -44.59 -11.77
CA ASP A 13 53.46 -44.22 -13.18
C ASP A 13 54.28 -45.20 -14.06
N GLU A 14 55.47 -45.61 -13.62
CA GLU A 14 56.31 -46.63 -14.31
C GLU A 14 55.65 -48.02 -14.35
N LEU A 15 55.03 -48.47 -13.25
CA LEU A 15 54.29 -49.75 -13.22
C LEU A 15 53.02 -49.70 -14.09
N GLU A 16 52.35 -48.55 -14.15
CA GLU A 16 51.22 -48.32 -15.04
C GLU A 16 51.66 -48.35 -16.51
N GLU A 17 52.83 -47.77 -16.83
CA GLU A 17 53.43 -47.82 -18.17
C GLU A 17 53.83 -49.26 -18.58
N MET A 18 54.22 -50.11 -17.62
CA MET A 18 54.44 -51.55 -17.83
C MET A 18 53.14 -52.37 -17.99
N GLY A 19 51.98 -51.75 -17.81
CA GLY A 19 50.66 -52.36 -18.01
C GLY A 19 50.04 -52.97 -16.76
N PHE A 20 50.59 -52.74 -15.57
CA PHE A 20 49.95 -53.17 -14.32
C PHE A 20 48.83 -52.21 -13.93
N PRO A 21 47.65 -52.70 -13.50
CA PRO A 21 46.59 -51.84 -13.01
C PRO A 21 47.04 -50.97 -11.83
N LEU A 22 46.59 -49.71 -11.80
CA LEU A 22 46.95 -48.72 -10.78
C LEU A 22 46.77 -49.25 -9.34
N ALA A 23 45.66 -49.95 -9.07
CA ALA A 23 45.39 -50.53 -7.75
C ALA A 23 46.45 -51.55 -7.32
N ARG A 24 46.88 -52.40 -8.26
CA ARG A 24 47.90 -53.43 -8.06
C ARG A 24 49.28 -52.82 -7.88
N ALA A 25 49.63 -51.83 -8.70
CA ALA A 25 50.88 -51.08 -8.58
C ALA A 25 50.99 -50.36 -7.22
N MET A 26 49.92 -49.67 -6.79
CA MET A 26 49.89 -48.99 -5.49
C MET A 26 50.00 -49.96 -4.31
N ARG A 27 49.29 -51.09 -4.36
CA ARG A 27 49.30 -52.10 -3.30
C ARG A 27 50.66 -52.81 -3.20
N ALA A 28 51.26 -53.10 -4.34
CA ALA A 28 52.60 -53.66 -4.42
C ALA A 28 53.66 -52.74 -3.82
N LEU A 29 53.62 -51.45 -4.17
CA LEU A 29 54.55 -50.46 -3.62
C LEU A 29 54.34 -50.22 -2.12
N TYR A 30 53.10 -50.35 -1.64
CA TYR A 30 52.79 -50.27 -0.22
C TYR A 30 53.40 -51.43 0.57
N HIS A 31 53.28 -52.66 0.07
CA HIS A 31 53.82 -53.86 0.72
C HIS A 31 55.32 -54.04 0.52
N SER A 32 55.88 -53.67 -0.64
CA SER A 32 57.32 -53.69 -0.91
C SER A 32 58.06 -52.54 -0.21
N GLY A 33 57.34 -51.51 0.25
CA GLY A 33 57.92 -50.39 1.00
C GLY A 33 58.60 -49.33 0.13
N ASN A 34 58.23 -49.22 -1.15
CA ASN A 34 58.81 -48.29 -2.13
C ASN A 34 60.34 -48.39 -2.30
N SER A 35 60.91 -49.59 -2.11
CA SER A 35 62.36 -49.86 -2.19
C SER A 35 62.88 -49.80 -3.63
N SER A 36 62.22 -50.51 -4.55
CA SER A 36 62.58 -50.58 -5.97
C SER A 36 61.36 -50.97 -6.82
N LEU A 37 61.47 -50.80 -8.14
CA LEU A 37 60.46 -51.23 -9.10
C LEU A 37 60.36 -52.76 -9.14
N GLU A 38 61.50 -53.43 -9.10
CA GLU A 38 61.62 -54.90 -9.17
C GLU A 38 60.99 -55.59 -7.95
N ASP A 39 61.15 -55.02 -6.75
CA ASP A 39 60.53 -55.57 -5.53
C ASP A 39 59.00 -55.47 -5.59
N ALA A 40 58.46 -54.40 -6.20
CA ALA A 40 57.02 -54.27 -6.41
C ALA A 40 56.52 -55.31 -7.43
N ILE A 41 57.25 -55.53 -8.52
CA ILE A 41 56.90 -56.55 -9.53
C ILE A 41 56.94 -57.96 -8.92
N ASN A 42 57.97 -58.29 -8.14
CA ASN A 42 58.07 -59.59 -7.45
C ASN A 42 56.87 -59.81 -6.53
N TRP A 43 56.47 -58.79 -5.76
CA TRP A 43 55.30 -58.89 -4.90
C TRP A 43 54.00 -59.11 -5.69
N ILE A 44 53.84 -58.45 -6.85
CA ILE A 44 52.69 -58.63 -7.74
C ILE A 44 52.60 -60.08 -8.23
N VAL A 45 53.73 -60.65 -8.64
CA VAL A 45 53.79 -62.03 -9.14
C VAL A 45 53.43 -63.02 -8.04
N ASP A 46 53.96 -62.83 -6.83
CA ASP A 46 53.69 -63.71 -5.68
C ASP A 46 52.20 -63.70 -5.24
N HIS A 47 51.46 -62.63 -5.57
CA HIS A 47 50.08 -62.42 -5.13
C HIS A 47 49.07 -62.38 -6.30
N GLU A 48 49.46 -62.81 -7.50
CA GLU A 48 48.65 -62.68 -8.73
C GLU A 48 47.28 -63.37 -8.69
N ASN A 49 47.12 -64.38 -7.81
CA ASN A 49 45.90 -65.18 -7.66
C ASN A 49 44.98 -64.72 -6.51
N ASP A 50 45.34 -63.63 -5.81
CA ASP A 50 44.53 -63.10 -4.71
C ASP A 50 43.31 -62.32 -5.27
N PRO A 51 42.06 -62.70 -4.95
CA PRO A 51 40.86 -62.01 -5.42
C PRO A 51 40.75 -60.55 -4.93
N GLU A 52 41.56 -60.12 -3.94
CA GLU A 52 41.58 -58.74 -3.45
C GLU A 52 42.68 -57.87 -4.07
N ILE A 53 43.54 -58.41 -4.94
CA ILE A 53 44.71 -57.68 -5.46
C ILE A 53 44.35 -56.45 -6.31
N ASP A 54 43.19 -56.49 -6.98
CA ASP A 54 42.71 -55.41 -7.84
C ASP A 54 41.80 -54.41 -7.11
N GLN A 55 41.60 -54.58 -5.80
CA GLN A 55 40.85 -53.60 -4.99
C GLN A 55 41.71 -52.37 -4.69
N MET A 56 41.18 -51.19 -5.03
CA MET A 56 41.84 -49.90 -4.86
C MET A 56 42.12 -49.62 -3.36
N PRO A 57 43.41 -49.52 -2.96
CA PRO A 57 43.76 -49.28 -1.56
C PRO A 57 43.58 -47.80 -1.19
N LEU A 58 43.09 -47.51 0.03
CA LEU A 58 42.90 -46.15 0.57
C LEU A 58 44.21 -45.57 1.11
N VAL A 59 45.24 -45.44 0.26
CA VAL A 59 46.57 -44.94 0.67
C VAL A 59 46.81 -43.52 0.13
N PRO A 60 47.24 -42.56 0.96
CA PRO A 60 47.58 -41.21 0.51
C PRO A 60 48.77 -41.22 -0.47
N MET A 61 48.58 -40.65 -1.66
CA MET A 61 49.64 -40.42 -2.65
C MET A 61 50.24 -39.01 -2.49
N LYS A 62 51.57 -38.90 -2.38
CA LYS A 62 52.28 -37.61 -2.49
C LYS A 62 52.52 -37.28 -3.96
N ILE A 63 51.97 -36.15 -4.41
CA ILE A 63 52.29 -35.54 -5.70
C ILE A 63 53.38 -34.49 -5.43
N GLU A 64 54.62 -34.80 -5.76
CA GLU A 64 55.67 -33.77 -5.88
C GLU A 64 55.50 -33.10 -7.25
N ILE A 65 54.89 -31.92 -7.26
CA ILE A 65 54.82 -31.06 -8.45
C ILE A 65 56.13 -30.28 -8.50
N GLU A 66 56.92 -30.54 -9.53
CA GLU A 66 58.17 -29.85 -9.82
C GLU A 66 57.86 -28.39 -10.21
N ASP A 67 58.34 -27.43 -9.41
CA ASP A 67 58.10 -26.01 -9.58
C ASP A 67 58.65 -25.49 -10.91
N PHE A 68 57.76 -25.07 -11.81
CA PHE A 68 58.12 -24.37 -13.04
C PHE A 68 58.46 -22.90 -12.71
N GLU A 69 59.75 -22.54 -12.69
CA GLU A 69 60.19 -21.16 -12.48
C GLU A 69 59.75 -20.22 -13.63
N PRO A 70 58.99 -19.14 -13.36
CA PRO A 70 58.56 -18.18 -14.37
C PRO A 70 59.57 -17.03 -14.54
N SER A 71 60.79 -17.32 -15.03
CA SER A 71 61.86 -16.31 -15.14
C SER A 71 62.16 -15.88 -16.59
N SER A 72 61.18 -15.40 -17.37
CA SER A 72 61.52 -14.63 -18.58
C SER A 72 60.46 -13.64 -19.09
N VAL A 73 59.48 -13.24 -18.28
CA VAL A 73 58.55 -12.18 -18.69
C VAL A 73 59.22 -10.82 -18.45
N SER A 74 59.71 -10.19 -19.53
CA SER A 74 60.31 -8.85 -19.54
C SER A 74 59.46 -7.83 -18.77
N GLU A 75 60.11 -7.00 -17.94
CA GLU A 75 59.46 -5.99 -17.09
C GLU A 75 58.57 -5.03 -17.89
N GLU A 76 58.92 -4.75 -19.15
CA GLU A 76 58.13 -3.89 -20.04
C GLU A 76 56.76 -4.50 -20.38
N VAL A 77 56.69 -5.83 -20.54
CA VAL A 77 55.45 -6.56 -20.80
C VAL A 77 54.54 -6.52 -19.56
N LYS A 78 55.12 -6.65 -18.37
CA LYS A 78 54.39 -6.51 -17.10
C LYS A 78 53.85 -5.09 -16.91
N LEU A 79 54.65 -4.06 -17.22
CA LEU A 79 54.25 -2.66 -17.10
C LEU A 79 53.15 -2.28 -18.10
N THR A 80 53.24 -2.80 -19.33
CA THR A 80 52.24 -2.59 -20.39
C THR A 80 50.92 -3.29 -20.04
N ALA A 81 50.98 -4.54 -19.56
CA ALA A 81 49.81 -5.27 -19.08
C ALA A 81 49.13 -4.55 -17.88
N GLN A 82 49.92 -4.02 -16.95
CA GLN A 82 49.39 -3.25 -15.81
C GLN A 82 48.74 -1.94 -16.25
N LYS A 83 49.33 -1.21 -17.23
CA LYS A 83 48.73 -0.01 -17.83
C LYS A 83 47.41 -0.33 -18.53
N LEU A 84 47.33 -1.42 -19.29
CA LEU A 84 46.10 -1.86 -19.95
C LEU A 84 45.00 -2.21 -18.94
N ARG A 85 45.34 -2.93 -17.85
CA ARG A 85 44.41 -3.24 -16.75
C ARG A 85 43.87 -1.98 -16.06
N LYS A 86 44.74 -1.03 -15.70
CA LYS A 86 44.33 0.25 -15.09
C LYS A 86 43.44 1.07 -16.03
N LYS A 87 43.75 1.08 -17.34
CA LYS A 87 42.93 1.76 -18.37
C LYS A 87 41.55 1.12 -18.52
N SER A 88 41.46 -0.21 -18.48
CA SER A 88 40.19 -0.94 -18.52
C SER A 88 39.36 -0.71 -17.26
N GLN A 89 39.96 -0.80 -16.07
CA GLN A 89 39.27 -0.50 -14.80
C GLN A 89 38.72 0.93 -14.76
N LYS A 90 39.49 1.91 -15.24
CA LYS A 90 39.03 3.30 -15.31
C LYS A 90 37.82 3.47 -16.24
N ARG A 91 37.82 2.81 -17.40
CA ARG A 91 36.68 2.82 -18.35
C ARG A 91 35.44 2.18 -17.74
N ASN A 92 35.58 1.00 -17.13
CA ASN A 92 34.45 0.33 -16.47
C ASN A 92 33.87 1.20 -15.35
N ASN A 93 34.70 1.78 -14.49
CA ASN A 93 34.24 2.66 -13.42
C ASN A 93 33.53 3.92 -13.95
N GLU A 94 34.03 4.52 -15.03
CA GLU A 94 33.37 5.67 -15.67
C GLU A 94 32.02 5.29 -16.30
N ASP A 95 31.92 4.12 -16.93
CA ASP A 95 30.70 3.63 -17.55
C ASP A 95 29.66 3.20 -16.51
N ASP A 96 30.10 2.60 -15.39
CA ASP A 96 29.25 2.30 -14.24
C ASP A 96 28.70 3.58 -13.59
N MET A 97 29.55 4.60 -13.38
CA MET A 97 29.11 5.89 -12.85
C MET A 97 28.10 6.59 -13.78
N LYS A 98 28.31 6.53 -15.10
CA LYS A 98 27.34 7.05 -16.09
C LYS A 98 26.03 6.26 -16.08
N SER A 99 26.10 4.93 -15.97
CA SER A 99 24.93 4.04 -15.88
C SER A 99 24.10 4.36 -14.63
N VAL A 100 24.74 4.50 -13.47
CA VAL A 100 24.08 4.90 -12.22
C VAL A 100 23.44 6.29 -12.35
N SER A 101 24.16 7.26 -12.92
CA SER A 101 23.62 8.61 -13.15
C SER A 101 22.42 8.61 -14.11
N ARG A 102 22.43 7.78 -15.16
CA ARG A 102 21.28 7.63 -16.08
C ARG A 102 20.05 7.07 -15.36
N ARG A 103 20.21 5.98 -14.60
CA ARG A 103 19.12 5.36 -13.83
C ARG A 103 18.51 6.30 -12.80
N GLU A 104 19.36 7.06 -12.09
CA GLU A 104 18.90 8.02 -11.09
C GLU A 104 18.13 9.19 -11.72
N LYS A 105 18.61 9.71 -12.86
CA LYS A 105 17.87 10.75 -13.63
C LYS A 105 16.53 10.23 -14.14
N GLU A 106 16.46 8.99 -14.57
CA GLU A 106 15.22 8.37 -15.06
C GLU A 106 14.21 8.19 -13.92
N ARG A 107 14.65 7.75 -12.73
CA ARG A 107 13.80 7.69 -11.53
C ARG A 107 13.20 9.06 -11.19
N ILE A 108 14.02 10.11 -11.21
CA ILE A 108 13.56 11.49 -10.94
C ILE A 108 12.57 11.95 -12.02
N ARG A 109 12.85 11.67 -13.29
CA ARG A 109 11.97 12.01 -14.41
C ARG A 109 10.61 11.33 -14.28
N VAL A 110 10.60 10.02 -14.04
CA VAL A 110 9.38 9.22 -13.82
C VAL A 110 8.63 9.72 -12.59
N GLY A 111 9.32 10.05 -11.50
CA GLY A 111 8.69 10.63 -10.30
C GLY A 111 8.01 11.97 -10.59
N LYS A 112 8.66 12.86 -11.35
CA LYS A 112 8.09 14.15 -11.74
C LYS A 112 6.90 13.99 -12.69
N GLU A 113 7.02 13.11 -13.68
CA GLU A 113 5.97 12.79 -14.65
C GLU A 113 4.74 12.17 -13.96
N LEU A 114 4.94 11.27 -13.00
CA LEU A 114 3.86 10.69 -12.20
C LEU A 114 3.13 11.77 -11.39
N GLN A 115 3.86 12.72 -10.80
CA GLN A 115 3.26 13.84 -10.07
C GLN A 115 2.48 14.78 -10.99
N GLU A 116 2.98 15.03 -12.21
CA GLU A 116 2.32 15.85 -13.21
C GLU A 116 1.04 15.19 -13.73
N ALA A 117 1.10 13.89 -14.08
CA ALA A 117 -0.07 13.11 -14.46
C ALA A 117 -1.15 13.10 -13.36
N LYS A 118 -0.74 12.99 -12.08
CA LYS A 118 -1.66 13.07 -10.94
C LYS A 118 -2.36 14.44 -10.85
N LYS A 119 -1.63 15.54 -11.04
CA LYS A 119 -2.21 16.90 -11.04
C LYS A 119 -3.20 17.09 -12.19
N ILE A 120 -2.86 16.61 -13.39
CA ILE A 120 -3.73 16.68 -14.57
C ILE A 120 -5.03 15.87 -14.34
N ALA A 121 -4.92 14.66 -13.78
CA ALA A 121 -6.09 13.85 -13.45
C ALA A 121 -7.00 14.54 -12.42
N GLU A 122 -6.43 15.10 -11.35
CA GLU A 122 -7.17 15.83 -10.32
C GLU A 122 -7.87 17.08 -10.89
N GLU A 123 -7.19 17.83 -11.76
CA GLU A 123 -7.80 19.01 -12.41
C GLU A 123 -8.94 18.62 -13.34
N ASN A 124 -8.80 17.52 -14.08
CA ASN A 124 -9.87 16.99 -14.93
C ASN A 124 -11.07 16.52 -14.11
N GLU A 125 -10.87 15.88 -12.96
CA GLU A 125 -11.95 15.52 -12.03
C GLU A 125 -12.67 16.77 -11.50
N ARG A 126 -11.92 17.79 -11.06
CA ARG A 126 -12.50 19.07 -10.61
C ARG A 126 -13.31 19.75 -11.72
N LYS A 127 -12.81 19.77 -12.94
CA LYS A 127 -13.53 20.31 -14.12
C LYS A 127 -14.83 19.56 -14.36
N ARG A 128 -14.81 18.22 -14.32
CA ARG A 128 -16.02 17.39 -14.48
C ARG A 128 -17.05 17.67 -13.37
N PHE A 129 -16.60 17.80 -12.13
CA PHE A 129 -17.48 18.10 -11.00
C PHE A 129 -18.15 19.47 -11.13
N ILE A 130 -17.38 20.51 -11.48
CA ILE A 130 -17.92 21.87 -11.69
C ILE A 130 -18.92 21.87 -12.86
N ALA A 131 -18.61 21.18 -13.95
CA ALA A 131 -19.50 21.07 -15.10
C ALA A 131 -20.83 20.39 -14.72
N LEU A 132 -20.78 19.30 -13.94
CA LEU A 132 -21.97 18.60 -13.45
C LEU A 132 -22.84 19.51 -12.57
N ARG A 133 -22.24 20.22 -11.61
CA ARG A 133 -22.96 21.17 -10.75
C ARG A 133 -23.58 22.33 -11.54
N LYS A 134 -22.89 22.82 -12.57
CA LYS A 134 -23.40 23.87 -13.45
C LYS A 134 -24.60 23.36 -14.25
N ALA A 135 -24.51 22.17 -14.83
CA ALA A 135 -25.60 21.55 -15.60
C ALA A 135 -26.84 21.28 -14.71
N GLU A 136 -26.65 20.73 -13.51
CA GLU A 136 -27.71 20.51 -12.52
C GLU A 136 -28.40 21.83 -12.16
N LYS A 137 -27.64 22.88 -11.84
CA LYS A 137 -28.18 24.20 -11.52
C LYS A 137 -28.95 24.82 -12.71
N GLU A 138 -28.45 24.64 -13.92
CA GLU A 138 -29.10 25.13 -15.14
C GLU A 138 -30.41 24.39 -15.43
N GLU A 139 -30.47 23.07 -15.20
CA GLU A 139 -31.69 22.29 -15.31
C GLU A 139 -32.75 22.71 -14.28
N VAL A 140 -32.34 22.91 -13.02
CA VAL A 140 -33.22 23.43 -11.97
C VAL A 140 -33.75 24.82 -12.32
N ASN A 141 -32.89 25.70 -12.85
CA ASN A 141 -33.31 27.04 -13.28
C ASN A 141 -34.30 26.98 -14.44
N ARG A 142 -34.05 26.14 -15.45
CA ARG A 142 -34.99 25.93 -16.57
C ARG A 142 -36.33 25.38 -16.09
N ALA A 143 -36.34 24.46 -15.14
CA ALA A 143 -37.57 23.95 -14.55
C ALA A 143 -38.35 25.04 -13.78
N ARG A 144 -37.65 25.85 -12.97
CA ARG A 144 -38.23 26.99 -12.26
C ARG A 144 -38.83 28.03 -13.20
N GLU A 145 -38.15 28.31 -14.30
CA GLU A 145 -38.64 29.26 -15.31
C GLU A 145 -39.91 28.76 -16.00
N LYS A 146 -39.98 27.47 -16.34
CA LYS A 146 -41.21 26.84 -16.87
C LYS A 146 -42.38 26.96 -15.89
N VAL A 147 -42.15 26.74 -14.60
CA VAL A 147 -43.19 26.91 -13.56
C VAL A 147 -43.65 28.37 -13.48
N ARG A 148 -42.72 29.32 -13.52
CA ARG A 148 -43.02 30.76 -13.49
C ARG A 148 -43.87 31.18 -14.69
N GLN A 149 -43.55 30.70 -15.89
CA GLN A 149 -44.33 30.97 -17.10
C GLN A 149 -45.75 30.39 -17.00
N LYS A 150 -45.90 29.14 -16.52
CA LYS A 150 -47.22 28.54 -16.30
C LYS A 150 -48.05 29.33 -15.29
N LEU A 151 -47.44 29.81 -14.20
CA LEU A 151 -48.13 30.62 -13.20
C LEU A 151 -48.58 31.98 -13.76
N GLN A 152 -47.77 32.60 -14.64
CA GLN A 152 -48.14 33.83 -15.33
C GLN A 152 -49.31 33.62 -16.30
N GLN A 153 -49.30 32.52 -17.06
CA GLN A 153 -50.39 32.15 -17.96
C GLN A 153 -51.70 31.91 -17.19
N ASP A 154 -51.66 31.13 -16.11
CA ASP A 154 -52.82 30.89 -15.23
C ASP A 154 -53.35 32.19 -14.59
N LYS A 155 -52.45 33.11 -14.20
CA LYS A 155 -52.84 34.44 -13.70
C LYS A 155 -53.57 35.27 -14.75
N VAL A 156 -53.11 35.25 -16.01
CA VAL A 156 -53.78 35.96 -17.11
C VAL A 156 -55.10 35.30 -17.48
N GLU A 157 -55.17 33.96 -17.51
CA GLU A 157 -56.41 33.22 -17.76
C GLU A 157 -57.47 33.52 -16.70
N ARG A 158 -57.10 33.50 -15.41
CA ARG A 158 -58.01 33.88 -14.32
C ARG A 158 -58.45 35.33 -14.38
N ARG A 159 -57.58 36.24 -14.82
CA ARG A 159 -57.94 37.66 -15.03
C ARG A 159 -58.90 37.83 -16.20
N GLY A 160 -58.69 37.14 -17.31
CA GLY A 160 -59.60 37.16 -18.47
C GLY A 160 -60.96 36.52 -18.18
N ARG A 161 -61.00 35.47 -17.34
CA ARG A 161 -62.25 34.81 -16.94
C ARG A 161 -63.07 35.64 -15.92
N LEU A 162 -62.46 36.61 -15.24
CA LEU A 162 -63.13 37.53 -14.31
C LEU A 162 -63.80 38.76 -14.99
N GLU A 163 -63.62 38.97 -16.30
CA GLU A 163 -64.16 40.13 -17.05
C GLU A 163 -65.48 39.84 -17.82
N LEU A 164 -66.22 38.76 -17.52
CA LEU A 164 -67.55 38.44 -18.10
C LEU A 164 -68.63 38.30 -17.00
N PRO A 165 -69.89 38.75 -17.24
CA PRO A 165 -70.79 39.32 -16.22
C PRO A 165 -71.51 38.32 -15.29
N PRO A 166 -72.14 38.80 -14.18
CA PRO A 166 -72.49 37.98 -13.03
C PRO A 166 -73.89 37.37 -13.13
N GLY A 167 -74.01 36.10 -12.75
CA GLY A 167 -75.28 35.41 -12.53
C GLY A 167 -75.31 34.80 -11.13
N ASN A 168 -75.93 35.51 -10.19
CA ASN A 168 -76.26 35.01 -8.85
C ASN A 168 -77.21 33.80 -8.96
N HIS A 169 -77.00 32.75 -8.17
CA HIS A 169 -78.00 32.25 -7.21
C HIS A 169 -77.33 31.40 -6.13
N ALA A 170 -77.90 31.55 -4.93
CA ALA A 170 -77.37 31.21 -3.63
C ALA A 170 -77.33 29.70 -3.29
N SER A 171 -76.36 29.40 -2.43
CA SER A 171 -76.44 28.50 -1.27
C SER A 171 -76.70 27.02 -1.49
N LEU A 172 -75.63 26.22 -1.41
CA LEU A 172 -75.66 24.94 -0.70
C LEU A 172 -74.39 24.76 0.14
N LYS A 173 -74.64 24.36 1.38
CA LYS A 173 -73.76 24.05 2.51
C LYS A 173 -72.58 23.16 2.12
N THR A 174 -71.37 23.50 2.57
CA THR A 174 -70.40 22.52 3.09
C THR A 174 -69.44 23.22 4.06
N SER A 175 -69.36 22.64 5.25
CA SER A 175 -68.32 22.77 6.26
C SER A 175 -66.96 23.22 5.73
N THR A 176 -66.35 24.16 6.47
CA THR A 176 -64.90 24.39 6.52
C THR A 176 -64.10 23.09 6.32
N PRO A 177 -63.26 23.01 5.28
CA PRO A 177 -62.03 22.25 5.34
C PRO A 177 -60.88 23.26 5.48
N VAL A 178 -60.16 23.10 6.57
CA VAL A 178 -58.75 23.47 6.69
C VAL A 178 -58.03 22.94 5.44
N VAL A 179 -57.70 23.80 4.47
CA VAL A 179 -56.82 23.41 3.36
C VAL A 179 -55.41 23.54 3.87
N GLN A 180 -54.93 22.37 4.27
CA GLN A 180 -53.55 22.03 4.54
C GLN A 180 -52.63 22.70 3.52
N GLU A 181 -51.72 23.52 4.04
CA GLU A 181 -50.42 23.70 3.42
C GLU A 181 -49.84 22.29 3.23
N ASN A 182 -49.75 21.84 1.97
CA ASN A 182 -48.93 20.68 1.62
C ASN A 182 -47.44 21.09 1.69
N LYS A 183 -47.00 21.47 2.89
CA LYS A 183 -45.69 21.08 3.37
C LYS A 183 -45.87 19.61 3.71
N VAL A 184 -45.28 18.74 2.90
CA VAL A 184 -45.20 17.31 3.18
C VAL A 184 -44.40 17.16 4.48
N VAL A 185 -45.12 17.31 5.60
CA VAL A 185 -44.74 16.93 6.93
C VAL A 185 -45.00 15.43 6.98
N VAL A 186 -44.13 14.68 6.31
CA VAL A 186 -43.85 13.31 6.75
C VAL A 186 -42.82 13.48 7.85
N SER A 187 -43.30 13.81 9.05
CA SER A 187 -42.54 13.60 10.28
C SER A 187 -42.54 12.09 10.53
N THR A 188 -41.71 11.36 9.80
CA THR A 188 -41.15 10.13 10.34
C THR A 188 -40.25 10.55 11.50
N GLU A 189 -40.50 9.99 12.68
CA GLU A 189 -39.72 10.23 13.91
C GLU A 189 -38.19 10.07 13.69
N ALA A 190 -37.81 9.31 12.67
CA ALA A 190 -36.43 9.18 12.17
C ALA A 190 -35.80 10.48 11.65
N GLY A 191 -36.55 11.38 10.98
CA GLY A 191 -36.02 12.62 10.42
C GLY A 191 -35.75 13.70 11.49
N VAL A 192 -36.55 13.72 12.55
CA VAL A 192 -36.34 14.61 13.71
C VAL A 192 -35.11 14.15 14.49
N ASN A 193 -34.96 12.83 14.69
CA ASN A 193 -33.79 12.22 15.33
C ASN A 193 -32.50 12.36 14.50
N LEU A 194 -32.59 12.34 13.17
CA LEU A 194 -31.44 12.60 12.30
C LEU A 194 -30.97 14.05 12.44
N THR A 195 -31.91 15.00 12.47
CA THR A 195 -31.60 16.43 12.64
C THR A 195 -30.92 16.68 13.98
N THR A 196 -31.44 16.12 15.08
CA THR A 196 -30.82 16.25 16.40
C THR A 196 -29.45 15.58 16.48
N LYS A 197 -29.26 14.40 15.86
CA LYS A 197 -27.93 13.77 15.75
C LYS A 197 -26.93 14.62 14.97
N VAL A 198 -27.34 15.22 13.86
CA VAL A 198 -26.50 16.11 13.06
C VAL A 198 -26.06 17.33 13.86
N ASP A 199 -26.94 17.90 14.68
CA ASP A 199 -26.61 19.02 15.55
C ASP A 199 -25.64 18.62 16.67
N LEU A 200 -25.84 17.45 17.29
CA LEU A 200 -24.91 16.88 18.27
C LEU A 200 -23.53 16.61 17.65
N MET A 201 -23.48 16.12 16.41
CA MET A 201 -22.24 15.91 15.67
C MET A 201 -21.51 17.23 15.39
N ARG A 202 -22.25 18.28 14.99
CA ARG A 202 -21.68 19.61 14.82
C ARG A 202 -21.12 20.12 16.14
N GLU A 203 -21.88 19.99 17.21
CA GLU A 203 -21.46 20.48 18.53
C GLU A 203 -20.25 19.73 19.08
N CYS A 204 -20.19 18.42 18.84
CA CYS A 204 -19.02 17.60 19.18
C CYS A 204 -17.74 18.12 18.50
N LEU A 205 -17.81 18.43 17.21
CA LEU A 205 -16.68 18.97 16.45
C LEU A 205 -16.35 20.43 16.82
N ARG A 206 -17.36 21.25 17.15
CA ARG A 206 -17.15 22.62 17.66
C ARG A 206 -16.42 22.59 18.99
N SER A 207 -16.90 21.76 19.93
CA SER A 207 -16.28 21.54 21.23
C SER A 207 -14.83 21.09 21.07
N LEU A 208 -14.56 20.09 20.21
CA LEU A 208 -13.20 19.62 19.92
C LEU A 208 -12.27 20.78 19.53
N ARG A 209 -12.73 21.67 18.65
CA ARG A 209 -11.94 22.83 18.21
C ARG A 209 -11.85 23.93 19.27
N ARG A 210 -12.90 24.16 20.05
CA ARG A 210 -12.94 25.15 21.15
C ARG A 210 -11.96 24.79 22.27
N TYR A 211 -11.77 23.51 22.58
CA TYR A 211 -10.82 23.06 23.60
C TYR A 211 -9.37 22.99 23.10
N ASN A 212 -9.14 23.05 21.77
CA ASN A 212 -7.82 22.89 21.16
C ASN A 212 -7.49 24.06 20.20
N LYS A 213 -7.70 25.30 20.67
CA LYS A 213 -7.55 26.52 19.85
C LYS A 213 -6.13 26.74 19.34
N ASP A 214 -5.13 26.34 20.11
CA ASP A 214 -3.72 26.56 19.80
C ASP A 214 -3.13 25.49 18.86
N ASP A 215 -3.88 24.41 18.61
CA ASP A 215 -3.44 23.21 17.92
C ASP A 215 -4.30 22.90 16.67
N ASP A 216 -4.66 23.92 15.86
CA ASP A 216 -5.53 23.78 14.67
C ASP A 216 -5.04 22.69 13.69
N ILE A 217 -3.71 22.48 13.60
CA ILE A 217 -3.11 21.42 12.78
C ILE A 217 -3.51 20.04 13.31
N LYS A 218 -3.48 19.82 14.63
CA LYS A 218 -3.88 18.53 15.22
C LYS A 218 -5.38 18.33 15.09
N VAL A 219 -6.18 19.39 15.29
CA VAL A 219 -7.63 19.37 15.11
C VAL A 219 -8.00 18.99 13.67
N LYS A 220 -7.38 19.61 12.67
CA LYS A 220 -7.59 19.25 11.25
C LYS A 220 -7.22 17.80 10.96
N ARG A 221 -6.08 17.32 11.46
CA ARG A 221 -5.67 15.90 11.33
C ARG A 221 -6.67 14.95 11.98
N ALA A 222 -7.28 15.34 13.09
CA ALA A 222 -8.34 14.57 13.75
C ALA A 222 -9.58 14.47 12.84
N PHE A 223 -10.05 15.61 12.30
CA PHE A 223 -11.19 15.65 11.40
C PHE A 223 -10.95 14.86 10.11
N GLU A 224 -9.76 14.95 9.52
CA GLU A 224 -9.38 14.14 8.36
C GLU A 224 -9.41 12.64 8.66
N THR A 225 -8.91 12.24 9.83
CA THR A 225 -8.89 10.84 10.24
C THR A 225 -10.30 10.31 10.52
N LEU A 226 -11.15 11.09 11.18
CA LEU A 226 -12.57 10.79 11.36
C LEU A 226 -13.29 10.66 10.01
N LEU A 227 -13.01 11.56 9.07
CA LEU A 227 -13.61 11.55 7.73
C LEU A 227 -13.24 10.29 6.96
N ILE A 228 -12.01 9.79 7.09
CA ILE A 228 -11.59 8.52 6.50
C ILE A 228 -12.43 7.36 7.04
N TYR A 229 -12.65 7.28 8.35
CA TYR A 229 -13.47 6.22 8.94
C TYR A 229 -14.92 6.26 8.43
N VAL A 230 -15.55 7.44 8.47
CA VAL A 230 -16.93 7.63 7.99
C VAL A 230 -17.04 7.31 6.50
N ARG A 231 -16.11 7.82 5.67
CA ARG A 231 -16.13 7.61 4.22
C ARG A 231 -15.88 6.16 3.83
N ASN A 232 -15.00 5.45 4.53
CA ASN A 232 -14.73 4.04 4.26
C ASN A 232 -15.97 3.19 4.50
N VAL A 233 -16.67 3.40 5.61
CA VAL A 233 -17.92 2.71 5.92
C VAL A 233 -19.03 3.09 4.93
N ALA A 234 -19.20 4.38 4.62
CA ALA A 234 -20.24 4.84 3.69
C ALA A 234 -20.06 4.28 2.26
N ARG A 235 -18.81 4.11 1.80
CA ARG A 235 -18.52 3.55 0.47
C ARG A 235 -18.67 2.04 0.41
N ASN A 236 -18.26 1.34 1.47
CA ASN A 236 -18.25 -0.12 1.53
C ASN A 236 -18.89 -0.59 2.85
N PRO A 237 -20.22 -0.48 3.00
CA PRO A 237 -20.88 -0.74 4.26
C PRO A 237 -20.81 -2.20 4.67
N ASP A 238 -20.71 -3.15 3.74
CA ASP A 238 -20.70 -4.58 4.08
C ASP A 238 -19.33 -5.11 4.53
N GLU A 239 -18.28 -4.32 4.38
CA GLU A 239 -16.92 -4.78 4.64
C GLU A 239 -16.54 -4.70 6.13
N ASP A 240 -16.37 -5.85 6.77
CA ASP A 240 -16.14 -5.95 8.22
C ASP A 240 -14.88 -5.23 8.71
N LYS A 241 -13.86 -5.09 7.84
CA LYS A 241 -12.62 -4.37 8.18
C LYS A 241 -12.84 -2.89 8.51
N PHE A 242 -13.90 -2.28 7.96
CA PHE A 242 -14.25 -0.87 8.23
C PHE A 242 -15.21 -0.71 9.40
N ARG A 243 -15.84 -1.80 9.83
CA ARG A 243 -16.77 -1.82 10.96
C ARG A 243 -16.06 -1.96 12.31
N LYS A 244 -14.78 -2.33 12.36
CA LYS A 244 -14.01 -2.47 13.61
C LYS A 244 -12.78 -1.55 13.61
N ILE A 245 -12.72 -0.64 14.56
CA ILE A 245 -11.60 0.29 14.78
C ILE A 245 -10.91 -0.08 16.09
N ARG A 246 -9.59 -0.27 16.05
CA ARG A 246 -8.76 -0.57 17.23
C ARG A 246 -8.28 0.72 17.89
N LEU A 247 -8.68 0.96 19.14
CA LEU A 247 -8.30 2.20 19.86
C LEU A 247 -6.81 2.24 20.20
N SER A 248 -6.14 1.09 20.31
CA SER A 248 -4.70 1.02 20.54
C SER A 248 -3.86 1.32 19.29
N ASN A 249 -4.47 1.50 18.11
CA ASN A 249 -3.72 1.83 16.90
C ASN A 249 -3.06 3.21 17.08
N PRO A 250 -1.74 3.36 16.85
CA PRO A 250 -1.04 4.63 17.02
C PRO A 250 -1.68 5.79 16.24
N ALA A 251 -2.10 5.55 14.98
CA ALA A 251 -2.72 6.58 14.16
C ALA A 251 -4.08 7.03 14.71
N PHE A 252 -4.86 6.10 15.27
CA PHE A 252 -6.10 6.46 15.96
C PHE A 252 -5.79 7.21 17.26
N LYS A 253 -4.94 6.64 18.11
CA LYS A 253 -4.63 7.15 19.45
C LYS A 253 -4.07 8.56 19.40
N GLU A 254 -3.13 8.84 18.50
CA GLU A 254 -2.47 10.16 18.37
C GLU A 254 -3.37 11.21 17.71
N ARG A 255 -4.20 10.83 16.73
CA ARG A 255 -4.97 11.81 15.93
C ARG A 255 -6.39 12.02 16.43
N VAL A 256 -7.05 10.98 16.91
CA VAL A 256 -8.47 11.01 17.28
C VAL A 256 -8.65 10.71 18.77
N GLY A 257 -7.88 9.74 19.30
CA GLY A 257 -7.97 9.29 20.67
C GLY A 257 -7.43 10.27 21.72
N VAL A 258 -6.60 11.25 21.33
CA VAL A 258 -6.18 12.35 22.22
C VAL A 258 -7.37 13.25 22.57
N PHE A 259 -8.37 13.34 21.69
CA PHE A 259 -9.54 14.19 21.87
C PHE A 259 -10.70 13.36 22.43
N GLU A 260 -11.26 13.74 23.58
CA GLU A 260 -12.43 13.06 24.16
C GLU A 260 -13.63 13.06 23.19
N GLN A 261 -13.76 14.13 22.41
CA GLN A 261 -14.81 14.30 21.41
C GLN A 261 -14.62 13.37 20.20
N GLY A 262 -13.41 12.89 19.92
CA GLY A 262 -13.11 12.06 18.76
C GLY A 262 -13.88 10.72 18.77
N PRO A 263 -13.70 9.87 19.80
CA PRO A 263 -14.49 8.66 19.98
C PRO A 263 -15.99 8.93 20.13
N LYS A 264 -16.37 10.01 20.82
CA LYS A 264 -17.78 10.39 21.03
C LYS A 264 -18.48 10.74 19.70
N PHE A 265 -17.77 11.35 18.76
CA PHE A 265 -18.28 11.58 17.41
C PHE A 265 -18.57 10.26 16.67
N LEU A 266 -17.70 9.26 16.81
CA LEU A 266 -17.93 7.94 16.22
C LEU A 266 -19.11 7.23 16.89
N GLU A 267 -19.28 7.38 18.20
CA GLU A 267 -20.46 6.87 18.92
C GLU A 267 -21.76 7.50 18.40
N LEU A 268 -21.77 8.81 18.13
CA LEU A 268 -22.91 9.49 17.49
C LEU A 268 -23.22 8.98 16.08
N CYS A 269 -22.20 8.49 15.35
CA CYS A 269 -22.38 7.85 14.05
C CYS A 269 -22.95 6.42 14.16
N GLY A 270 -22.90 5.80 15.34
CA GLY A 270 -23.41 4.44 15.59
C GLY A 270 -22.36 3.42 16.01
N PHE A 271 -21.10 3.81 16.23
CA PHE A 271 -20.08 2.90 16.76
C PHE A 271 -20.29 2.65 18.26
N GLU A 272 -20.12 1.41 18.69
CA GLU A 272 -20.24 0.99 20.09
C GLU A 272 -18.88 0.51 20.62
N ARG A 273 -18.61 0.78 21.90
CA ARG A 273 -17.39 0.30 22.56
C ARG A 273 -17.56 -1.16 22.95
N VAL A 274 -16.67 -2.00 22.42
CA VAL A 274 -16.65 -3.44 22.68
C VAL A 274 -15.34 -3.89 23.31
N GLU A 275 -15.35 -5.10 23.87
CA GLU A 275 -14.21 -5.75 24.52
C GLU A 275 -13.57 -4.87 25.61
N GLY A 276 -14.40 -4.27 26.46
CA GLY A 276 -13.95 -3.39 27.56
C GLY A 276 -13.39 -2.05 27.09
N GLY A 277 -13.84 -1.56 25.93
CA GLY A 277 -13.39 -0.27 25.38
C GLY A 277 -12.06 -0.35 24.65
N LYS A 278 -11.64 -1.53 24.17
CA LYS A 278 -10.44 -1.70 23.32
C LYS A 278 -10.71 -1.43 21.84
N TYR A 279 -11.95 -1.67 21.41
CA TYR A 279 -12.38 -1.49 20.03
C TYR A 279 -13.68 -0.67 19.95
N LEU A 280 -13.82 0.08 18.86
CA LEU A 280 -15.08 0.63 18.42
C LEU A 280 -15.60 -0.25 17.29
N PHE A 281 -16.81 -0.79 17.44
CA PHE A 281 -17.44 -1.66 16.45
C PHE A 281 -18.76 -1.06 15.99
N LEU A 282 -19.07 -1.19 14.70
CA LEU A 282 -20.31 -0.74 14.09
C LEU A 282 -21.19 -1.95 13.75
N PRO A 283 -22.24 -2.23 14.55
CA PRO A 283 -23.22 -3.27 14.25
C PRO A 283 -23.91 -3.03 12.90
N ARG A 284 -24.34 -4.12 12.25
CA ARG A 284 -25.09 -4.05 10.97
C ARG A 284 -26.40 -3.27 11.13
N ASP A 285 -27.07 -3.47 12.25
CA ASP A 285 -28.38 -2.86 12.53
C ASP A 285 -28.29 -1.36 12.88
N ARG A 286 -27.09 -0.88 13.25
CA ARG A 286 -26.83 0.52 13.62
C ARG A 286 -26.32 1.36 12.46
N PHE A 287 -26.06 0.77 11.29
CA PHE A 287 -25.60 1.49 10.13
C PHE A 287 -26.76 2.23 9.44
N ASP A 288 -26.65 3.55 9.36
CA ASP A 288 -27.56 4.41 8.62
C ASP A 288 -26.76 5.27 7.64
N LEU A 289 -26.95 5.03 6.35
CA LEU A 289 -26.23 5.74 5.29
C LEU A 289 -26.46 7.26 5.37
N SER A 290 -27.68 7.72 5.68
CA SER A 290 -27.99 9.14 5.76
C SER A 290 -27.25 9.83 6.92
N VAL A 291 -27.06 9.13 8.04
CA VAL A 291 -26.24 9.60 9.17
C VAL A 291 -24.77 9.73 8.75
N PHE A 292 -24.22 8.71 8.06
CA PHE A 292 -22.82 8.71 7.63
C PHE A 292 -22.54 9.77 6.54
N GLU A 293 -23.46 9.96 5.59
CA GLU A 293 -23.37 11.04 4.60
C GLU A 293 -23.39 12.42 5.27
N SER A 294 -24.32 12.62 6.22
CA SER A 294 -24.41 13.87 6.98
C SER A 294 -23.14 14.11 7.80
N ALA A 295 -22.65 13.10 8.52
CA ALA A 295 -21.41 13.15 9.30
C ALA A 295 -20.20 13.51 8.41
N GLY A 296 -20.10 12.89 7.22
CA GLY A 296 -19.04 13.17 6.25
C GLY A 296 -19.09 14.62 5.75
N ASN A 297 -20.29 15.13 5.45
CA ASN A 297 -20.48 16.51 5.02
C ASN A 297 -20.12 17.53 6.13
N ILE A 298 -20.48 17.24 7.38
CA ILE A 298 -20.12 18.09 8.52
C ILE A 298 -18.61 18.11 8.73
N LEU A 299 -17.95 16.96 8.70
CA LEU A 299 -16.48 16.86 8.81
C LEU A 299 -15.77 17.60 7.67
N GLN A 300 -16.25 17.43 6.43
CA GLN A 300 -15.70 18.15 5.28
C GLN A 300 -15.88 19.66 5.43
N SER A 301 -17.02 20.11 5.94
CA SER A 301 -17.28 21.51 6.26
C SER A 301 -16.33 22.00 7.37
N ALA A 302 -16.09 21.20 8.41
CA ALA A 302 -15.20 21.55 9.50
C ALA A 302 -13.73 21.70 9.08
N ILE A 303 -13.28 20.87 8.13
CA ILE A 303 -11.91 20.95 7.57
C ILE A 303 -11.77 22.16 6.65
N THR A 304 -12.78 22.39 5.79
CA THR A 304 -12.73 23.42 4.74
C THR A 304 -13.00 24.82 5.28
N ASN A 305 -13.83 24.94 6.33
CA ASN A 305 -14.25 26.21 6.90
C ASN A 305 -13.38 26.61 8.11
N PRO A 306 -12.56 27.67 7.99
CA PRO A 306 -11.74 28.18 9.09
C PRO A 306 -12.55 28.63 10.31
N PHE A 307 -13.80 29.05 10.10
CA PHE A 307 -14.71 29.57 11.13
C PHE A 307 -15.64 28.51 11.73
N PHE A 308 -15.48 27.24 11.36
CA PHE A 308 -16.27 26.16 11.94
C PHE A 308 -16.08 26.11 13.46
N GLY A 309 -17.11 26.54 14.21
CA GLY A 309 -17.12 26.60 15.68
C GLY A 309 -16.76 27.96 16.30
N LEU A 310 -16.50 29.00 15.51
CA LEU A 310 -16.15 30.35 16.00
C LEU A 310 -17.34 31.31 16.16
N LEU A 311 -18.50 30.99 15.56
CA LEU A 311 -19.63 31.94 15.41
C LEU A 311 -20.89 31.56 16.18
N SER A 312 -20.84 30.59 17.08
CA SER A 312 -21.98 30.26 17.94
C SER A 312 -21.72 30.89 19.31
N THR A 313 -22.32 32.05 19.51
CA THR A 313 -22.42 32.75 20.79
C THR A 313 -23.00 31.80 21.84
N GLU A 314 -22.43 31.90 23.05
CA GLU A 314 -22.97 31.29 24.26
C GLU A 314 -24.42 31.77 24.45
N GLU A 315 -25.36 30.82 24.47
CA GLU A 315 -26.64 30.95 25.17
C GLU A 315 -26.63 29.99 26.37
#